data_AF-A0A3L7WVS8-F1
#
_entry.id   AF-A0A3L7WVS8-F1
#
_cell.length_a   1.000
_cell.length_b   1.000
_cell.length_c   1.000
_cell.angle_alpha   90.00
_cell.angle_beta   90.00
_cell.angle_gamma   90.00
#
_symmetry.space_group_name_H-M   'P 1'
#
loop_
_entity.id
_entity.type
_entity.pdbx_description
1 polymer ?
#
loop_
_entity_poly.entity_id
_entity_poly.type
_entity_poly.pdbx_seq_one_letter_code
_entity_poly.pdbx_strand_id
1 'polypeptide(L)'
;MEWAILLGLALIAAVLVALPARSAVARAVDAPADDEVTRLAAERDRLLAELREFDDDAAAGRISADDRSAGRRALAPGLRAVTEALRALGGREDVA
;
A
#
# COMPACT_ATOMS: atom_id res chain seq x y z
N MET A 1 27.59 -3.33 27.18
CA MET A 1 26.55 -4.31 26.77
C MET A 1 25.16 -3.67 26.60
N GLU A 2 24.95 -2.40 27.00
CA GLU A 2 23.64 -1.72 26.95
C GLU A 2 23.22 -1.28 25.53
N TRP A 3 24.19 -0.95 24.66
CA TRP A 3 23.92 -0.51 23.28
C TRP A 3 23.27 -1.57 22.39
N ALA A 4 23.53 -2.85 22.66
CA ALA A 4 22.92 -3.96 21.92
C ALA A 4 21.40 -4.07 22.18
N ILE A 5 20.96 -3.72 23.39
CA ILE A 5 19.55 -3.73 23.79
C ILE A 5 18.81 -2.59 23.08
N LEU A 6 19.43 -1.41 23.00
CA LEU A 6 18.85 -0.25 22.31
C LEU A 6 18.72 -0.48 20.81
N LEU A 7 19.72 -1.10 20.18
CA LEU A 7 19.66 -1.50 18.77
C LEU A 7 18.57 -2.54 18.51
N GLY A 8 18.43 -3.54 19.39
CA GLY A 8 17.36 -4.52 19.30
C GLY A 8 15.98 -3.89 19.41
N LEU A 9 15.79 -2.96 20.36
CA LEU A 9 14.53 -2.26 20.56
C LEU A 9 14.17 -1.36 19.37
N ALA A 10 15.16 -0.65 18.80
CA ALA A 10 14.98 0.18 17.63
C ALA A 10 14.60 -0.65 16.39
N LEU A 11 15.18 -1.85 16.24
CA LEU A 11 14.85 -2.76 15.15
C LEU A 11 13.41 -3.29 15.28
N ILE A 12 13.00 -3.67 16.50
CA ILE A 12 11.62 -4.11 16.79
C ILE A 12 10.62 -2.98 16.53
N ALA A 13 10.94 -1.75 16.96
CA ALA A 13 10.11 -0.58 16.70
C ALA A 13 10.00 -0.28 15.20
N ALA A 14 11.11 -0.36 14.45
CA ALA A 14 11.11 -0.18 13.01
C ALA A 14 10.24 -1.23 12.30
N VAL A 15 10.30 -2.49 12.74
CA VAL A 15 9.44 -3.56 12.21
C VAL A 15 7.97 -3.30 12.55
N LEU A 16 7.64 -2.88 13.77
CA LEU A 16 6.26 -2.58 14.18
C LEU A 16 5.68 -1.36 13.47
N VAL A 17 6.50 -0.35 13.18
CA VAL A 17 6.10 0.85 12.41
C VAL A 17 5.98 0.53 10.92
N ALA A 18 6.85 -0.34 10.39
CA ALA A 18 6.80 -0.81 9.01
C ALA A 18 5.70 -1.85 8.76
N LEU A 19 5.13 -2.44 9.83
CA LEU A 19 4.02 -3.36 9.71
C LEU A 19 2.73 -2.56 9.48
N PRO A 20 2.04 -2.70 8.33
CA PRO A 20 0.74 -2.10 8.15
C PRO A 20 -0.20 -2.68 9.20
N ALA A 21 -0.83 -1.81 10.01
CA ALA A 21 -1.59 -2.09 11.23
C ALA A 21 -2.76 -3.09 11.09
N ARG A 22 -2.46 -4.37 10.80
CA ARG A 22 -3.45 -5.40 10.45
C ARG A 22 -3.03 -6.78 10.91
N SER A 23 -2.98 -6.98 12.22
CA SER A 23 -3.09 -8.30 12.89
C SER A 23 -2.89 -8.02 14.38
N ALA A 24 -3.78 -8.34 15.32
CA ALA A 24 -4.44 -9.62 15.43
C ALA A 24 -5.65 -9.64 16.39
N VAL A 25 -6.27 -8.51 16.79
CA VAL A 25 -7.23 -8.55 17.92
C VAL A 25 -8.62 -7.94 17.70
N ALA A 26 -8.89 -7.14 16.66
CA ALA A 26 -10.11 -6.31 16.66
C ALA A 26 -11.26 -6.67 15.68
N ARG A 27 -11.10 -7.51 14.66
CA ARG A 27 -12.09 -7.58 13.54
C ARG A 27 -12.77 -8.94 13.33
N ALA A 28 -13.22 -9.58 14.40
CA ALA A 28 -13.95 -10.86 14.30
C ALA A 28 -15.47 -10.73 14.03
N VAL A 29 -16.03 -9.53 13.78
CA VAL A 29 -17.50 -9.36 13.79
C VAL A 29 -18.13 -8.77 12.51
N ASP A 30 -17.40 -8.11 11.59
CA ASP A 30 -17.97 -7.56 10.31
C ASP A 30 -17.17 -7.99 9.05
N ALA A 31 -16.63 -9.20 9.07
CA ALA A 31 -15.48 -9.62 8.29
C ALA A 31 -15.50 -9.54 6.74
N PRO A 32 -16.61 -9.67 5.97
CA PRO A 32 -16.48 -9.78 4.51
C PRO A 32 -16.31 -8.44 3.77
N ALA A 33 -16.97 -7.36 4.21
CA ALA A 33 -16.88 -6.06 3.55
C ALA A 33 -15.59 -5.31 3.94
N ASP A 34 -15.26 -5.39 5.23
CA ASP A 34 -14.04 -4.81 5.80
C ASP A 34 -12.76 -5.43 5.21
N ASP A 35 -12.78 -6.72 4.89
CA ASP A 35 -11.63 -7.43 4.31
C ASP A 35 -11.40 -7.05 2.83
N GLU A 36 -12.46 -6.85 2.05
CA GLU A 36 -12.34 -6.42 0.65
C GLU A 36 -11.87 -4.96 0.54
N VAL A 37 -12.42 -4.04 1.36
CA VAL A 37 -11.92 -2.65 1.44
C VAL A 37 -10.46 -2.63 1.88
N THR A 38 -10.13 -3.45 2.87
CA THR A 38 -8.76 -3.66 3.36
C THR A 38 -7.84 -4.09 2.24
N ARG A 39 -8.22 -5.11 1.48
CA ARG A 39 -7.45 -5.67 0.37
C ARG A 39 -7.27 -4.66 -0.76
N LEU A 40 -8.33 -4.00 -1.18
CA LEU A 40 -8.28 -2.98 -2.23
C LEU A 40 -7.42 -1.77 -1.84
N ALA A 41 -7.46 -1.35 -0.57
CA ALA A 41 -6.58 -0.31 -0.07
C ALA A 41 -5.10 -0.73 -0.12
N ALA A 42 -4.79 -1.98 0.25
CA ALA A 42 -3.43 -2.51 0.15
C ALA A 42 -2.95 -2.59 -1.31
N GLU A 43 -3.82 -3.01 -2.23
CA GLU A 43 -3.50 -3.05 -3.66
C GLU A 43 -3.26 -1.65 -4.24
N ARG A 44 -4.06 -0.66 -3.84
CA ARG A 44 -3.85 0.75 -4.21
C ARG A 44 -2.48 1.22 -3.75
N ASP A 45 -2.14 0.97 -2.49
CA ASP A 45 -0.89 1.44 -1.89
C ASP A 45 0.32 0.77 -2.55
N ARG A 46 0.21 -0.51 -2.90
CA ARG A 46 1.21 -1.22 -3.72
C ARG A 46 1.41 -0.56 -5.08
N LEU A 47 0.34 -0.32 -5.83
CA LEU A 47 0.44 0.31 -7.16
C LEU A 47 1.02 1.74 -7.10
N LEU A 48 0.72 2.48 -6.02
CA LEU A 48 1.32 3.79 -5.78
C LEU A 48 2.81 3.69 -5.43
N ALA A 49 3.22 2.64 -4.70
CA ALA A 49 4.63 2.39 -4.44
C ALA A 49 5.40 2.05 -5.73
N GLU A 50 4.83 1.19 -6.60
CA GLU A 50 5.42 0.87 -7.90
C GLU A 50 5.54 2.12 -8.79
N LEU A 51 4.55 3.03 -8.77
CA LEU A 51 4.66 4.33 -9.46
C LEU A 51 5.80 5.20 -8.94
N ARG A 52 5.99 5.24 -7.62
CA ARG A 52 7.10 6.00 -7.01
C ARG A 52 8.44 5.41 -7.37
N GLU A 53 8.55 4.08 -7.41
CA GLU A 53 9.77 3.39 -7.83
C GLU A 53 10.17 3.78 -9.27
N PHE A 54 9.23 3.85 -10.21
CA PHE A 54 9.51 4.36 -11.55
C PHE A 54 10.00 5.81 -11.57
N ASP A 55 9.43 6.68 -10.72
CA ASP A 55 9.85 8.07 -10.63
C ASP A 55 11.26 8.18 -9.98
N ASP A 56 11.56 7.36 -8.97
CA ASP A 56 12.87 7.29 -8.31
C ASP A 56 13.95 6.69 -9.22
N ASP A 57 13.62 5.64 -9.98
CA ASP A 57 14.50 5.02 -10.98
C ASP A 57 14.86 5.99 -12.09
N ALA A 58 13.88 6.76 -12.57
CA ALA A 58 14.11 7.78 -13.58
C ALA A 58 14.96 8.94 -13.02
N ALA A 59 14.70 9.38 -11.78
CA ALA A 59 15.51 10.40 -11.11
C ALA A 59 16.96 9.94 -10.88
N ALA A 60 17.16 8.65 -10.60
CA ALA A 60 18.47 8.04 -10.48
C ALA A 60 19.15 7.73 -11.82
N GLY A 61 18.47 7.96 -12.95
CA GLY A 61 18.97 7.66 -14.29
C GLY A 61 19.10 6.16 -14.59
N ARG A 62 18.43 5.29 -13.82
CA ARG A 62 18.41 3.83 -14.03
C ARG A 62 17.53 3.42 -15.20
N ILE A 63 16.50 4.21 -15.50
CA ILE A 63 15.57 4.00 -16.62
C ILE A 63 15.42 5.27 -17.44
N SER A 64 15.01 5.13 -18.70
CA SER A 64 14.74 6.29 -19.56
C SER A 64 13.41 6.96 -19.22
N ALA A 65 13.23 8.20 -19.71
CA ALA A 65 11.94 8.90 -19.60
C ALA A 65 10.82 8.16 -20.34
N ASP A 66 11.14 7.47 -21.43
CA ASP A 66 10.19 6.66 -22.19
C ASP A 66 9.76 5.43 -21.38
N ASP A 67 10.71 4.72 -20.75
CA ASP A 67 10.43 3.57 -19.87
C ASP A 67 9.56 3.99 -18.68
N ARG A 68 9.88 5.12 -18.03
CA ARG A 68 9.05 5.70 -16.97
C ARG A 68 7.62 5.95 -17.46
N SER A 69 7.47 6.57 -18.63
CA SER A 69 6.16 6.89 -19.19
C SER A 69 5.36 5.64 -19.59
N ALA A 70 6.05 4.58 -20.04
CA ALA A 70 5.46 3.29 -20.37
C ALA A 70 5.00 2.54 -19.12
N GLY A 71 5.83 2.50 -18.07
CA GLY A 71 5.49 1.93 -16.76
C GLY A 71 4.26 2.60 -16.14
N ARG A 72 4.22 3.94 -16.14
CA ARG A 72 3.04 4.70 -15.66
C ARG A 72 1.78 4.38 -16.45
N ARG A 73 1.90 4.22 -17.78
CA ARG A 73 0.77 3.84 -18.64
C ARG A 73 0.28 2.42 -18.38
N ALA A 74 1.19 1.50 -18.06
CA ALA A 74 0.84 0.12 -17.73
C ALA A 74 0.07 0.00 -16.40
N LEU A 75 0.42 0.80 -15.39
CA LEU A 75 -0.23 0.77 -14.06
C LEU A 75 -1.55 1.56 -13.98
N ALA A 76 -1.77 2.52 -14.88
CA ALA A 76 -2.95 3.39 -14.84
C ALA A 76 -4.31 2.65 -14.87
N PRO A 77 -4.52 1.58 -15.67
CA PRO A 77 -5.77 0.82 -15.65
C PRO A 77 -6.03 0.15 -14.29
N GLY A 78 -5.00 -0.44 -13.67
CA GLY A 78 -5.11 -1.08 -12.36
C GLY A 78 -5.50 -0.10 -11.26
N LEU A 79 -4.82 1.05 -11.20
CA LEU A 79 -5.16 2.13 -10.26
C LEU A 79 -6.58 2.65 -10.44
N ARG A 80 -7.04 2.79 -11.68
CA ARG A 80 -8.43 3.20 -11.98
C ARG A 80 -9.43 2.15 -11.48
N ALA A 81 -9.18 0.88 -11.74
CA ALA A 81 -10.04 -0.22 -11.31
C ALA A 81 -10.15 -0.29 -9.78
N VAL A 82 -9.03 -0.23 -9.07
CA VAL A 82 -9.00 -0.27 -7.59
C VAL A 82 -9.70 0.96 -6.99
N THR A 83 -9.45 2.15 -7.55
CA THR A 83 -10.11 3.38 -7.08
C THR A 83 -11.62 3.32 -7.29
N GLU A 84 -12.07 2.78 -8.41
CA GLU A 84 -13.49 2.62 -8.69
C GLU A 84 -14.14 1.56 -7.79
N ALA A 85 -13.45 0.46 -7.53
CA ALA A 85 -13.91 -0.56 -6.59
C ALA A 85 -14.07 0.01 -5.17
N LEU A 86 -13.09 0.79 -4.69
CA LEU A 86 -13.16 1.48 -3.39
C LEU A 86 -14.30 2.49 -3.34
N ARG A 87 -14.53 3.26 -4.42
CA ARG A 87 -15.66 4.20 -4.50
C ARG A 87 -17.00 3.45 -4.42
N ALA A 88 -17.14 2.35 -5.14
CA ALA A 88 -18.36 1.55 -5.16
C ALA A 88 -18.65 0.88 -3.81
N LEU A 89 -17.61 0.59 -3.01
CA LEU A 89 -17.75 0.07 -1.64
C LEU A 89 -18.17 1.17 -0.66
N GLY A 90 -17.52 2.33 -0.66
CA GLY A 90 -17.91 3.45 0.21
C GLY A 90 -19.34 3.95 -0.05
N GLY A 91 -19.77 3.96 -1.31
CA GLY A 91 -21.16 4.29 -1.65
C GLY A 91 -22.21 3.25 -1.21
N ARG A 92 -21.80 2.02 -0.86
CA ARG A 92 -22.70 1.01 -0.27
C ARG A 92 -22.83 1.16 1.24
N GLU A 93 -21.80 1.67 1.91
CA GLU A 93 -21.81 1.94 3.36
C GLU A 93 -22.70 3.14 3.69
N ASP A 94 -22.79 4.14 2.81
CA ASP A 94 -23.64 5.34 3.01
C ASP A 94 -25.16 5.09 2.80
N VAL A 95 -25.54 3.93 2.23
CA VAL A 95 -26.93 3.61 1.84
C VAL A 95 -27.56 2.51 2.72
N ALA A 96 -26.77 1.87 3.58
CA ALA A 96 -27.21 0.84 4.53
C ALA A 96 -27.48 1.42 5.92
#